data_AF-U1S2W9-F1
#
_entry.id   AF-U1S2W9-F1
#
_cell.length_a   1.000
_cell.length_b   1.000
_cell.length_c   1.000
_cell.angle_alpha   90.00
_cell.angle_beta   90.00
_cell.angle_gamma   90.00
#
_symmetry.space_group_name_H-M   'P 1'
#
loop_
_entity.id
_entity.type
_entity.pdbx_description
1 polymer ?
#
loop_
_entity_poly.entity_id
_entity_poly.type
_entity_poly.pdbx_seq_one_letter_code
_entity_poly.pdbx_strand_id
1 'polypeptide(L)' 'MEPVDVYHHNTYIIGFSAISKHMAMAPERATMIRFDSVMRERGTDFGTMFARQLWNMSFDYAFLDVFTQH' A
#
# COMPACT_ATOMS: atom_id res chain seq x y z
N MET A 1 -6.89 4.61 15.86
CA MET A 1 -5.55 4.01 15.77
C MET A 1 -4.74 4.99 14.95
N GLU A 2 -3.64 5.48 15.50
CA GLU A 2 -2.73 6.35 14.75
C GLU A 2 -2.14 5.58 13.56
N PRO A 3 -1.92 6.24 12.41
CA PRO A 3 -1.27 5.61 11.28
C PRO A 3 0.15 5.16 11.65
N VAL A 4 0.59 4.08 11.02
CA VAL A 4 1.97 3.57 11.14
C VAL A 4 2.70 3.88 9.85
N ASP A 5 3.80 4.63 9.97
CA ASP A 5 4.59 5.05 8.81
C ASP A 5 5.95 4.34 8.77
N VAL A 6 6.39 4.00 7.56
CA VAL A 6 7.70 3.42 7.28
C VAL A 6 8.56 4.45 6.56
N TYR A 7 9.76 4.65 7.08
CA TYR A 7 10.76 5.57 6.54
C TYR A 7 12.07 4.83 6.23
N HIS A 8 12.76 5.27 5.19
CA HIS A 8 14.12 4.85 4.87
C HIS A 8 15.00 6.09 4.74
N HIS A 9 16.07 6.20 5.53
CA HIS A 9 16.97 7.37 5.54
C HIS A 9 16.23 8.73 5.60
N ASN A 10 15.23 8.86 6.48
CA ASN A 10 14.38 10.05 6.63
C ASN A 10 13.48 10.37 5.43
N THR A 11 13.37 9.47 4.45
CA THR A 11 12.40 9.55 3.35
C THR A 11 11.18 8.70 3.67
N TYR A 12 9.99 9.28 3.51
CA TYR A 12 8.73 8.56 3.64
C TYR A 12 8.59 7.52 2.53
N ILE A 13 8.25 6.28 2.88
CA ILE A 13 8.10 5.21 1.90
C ILE A 13 6.63 4.78 1.78
N ILE A 14 6.02 4.43 2.91
CA ILE A 14 4.63 3.96 2.96
C ILE A 14 4.01 4.17 4.34
N GLY A 15 2.75 4.59 4.36
CA GLY A 15 1.93 4.73 5.56
C GLY A 15 0.77 3.73 5.57
N PHE A 16 0.40 3.28 6.76
CA PHE A 16 -0.69 2.33 6.99
C PHE A 16 -1.72 2.93 7.94
N SER A 17 -3.00 2.75 7.62
CA SER A 17 -4.08 3.05 8.57
C SER A 17 -5.16 1.98 8.54
N ALA A 18 -5.74 1.71 9.70
CA ALA A 18 -6.83 0.77 9.84
C ALA A 18 -8.19 1.50 9.78
N ILE A 19 -9.04 1.12 8.81
CA ILE A 19 -10.41 1.62 8.65
C ILE A 19 -11.35 0.42 8.80
N SER A 20 -12.59 0.61 9.22
CA SER A 20 -13.53 -0.50 9.51
C SER A 20 -13.66 -1.58 8.41
N LYS A 21 -13.46 -1.23 7.14
CA LYS A 21 -13.61 -2.15 6.01
C LYS A 21 -12.30 -2.68 5.43
N HIS A 22 -11.18 -1.98 5.65
CA HIS A 22 -9.91 -2.29 5.01
C HIS A 22 -8.73 -1.67 5.76
N MET A 23 -7.55 -2.22 5.52
CA MET A 23 -6.29 -1.50 5.71
C MET A 23 -6.05 -0.60 4.51
N ALA A 24 -5.80 0.68 4.74
CA ALA A 24 -5.30 1.57 3.70
C ALA A 24 -3.77 1.58 3.72
N MET A 25 -3.17 1.36 2.57
CA MET A 25 -1.73 1.37 2.34
C MET A 25 -1.41 2.53 1.40
N ALA A 26 -0.68 3.54 1.88
CA ALA A 26 -0.38 4.75 1.14
C ALA A 26 1.13 4.86 0.83
N PRO A 27 1.66 4.13 -0.17
CA PRO A 27 3.01 4.36 -0.67
C PRO A 27 3.21 5.79 -1.18
N GLU A 28 4.45 6.20 -1.39
CA GLU A 28 4.75 7.42 -2.15
C GLU A 28 4.00 7.46 -3.50
N ARG A 29 3.64 8.67 -3.94
CA ARG A 29 2.89 8.85 -5.20
C ARG A 29 3.61 8.28 -6.42
N ALA A 30 4.93 8.41 -6.47
CA ALA A 30 5.73 7.84 -7.56
C ALA A 30 5.58 6.30 -7.63
N THR A 31 5.52 5.67 -6.47
CA THR A 31 5.31 4.23 -6.31
C THR A 31 3.89 3.83 -6.74
N MET A 32 2.86 4.59 -6.36
CA MET A 32 1.49 4.37 -6.84
C MET A 32 1.39 4.41 -8.37
N ILE A 33 2.08 5.34 -9.02
CA ILE A 33 2.12 5.45 -10.49
C ILE A 33 2.88 4.28 -11.11
N ARG A 34 4.05 3.94 -10.55
CA ARG A 34 4.93 2.88 -11.09
C ARG A 34 4.25 1.51 -11.08
N PHE A 35 3.42 1.22 -10.07
CA PHE A 35 2.81 -0.08 -9.87
C PHE A 35 1.30 -0.14 -10.18
N ASP A 36 0.74 0.88 -10.86
CA ASP A 36 -0.68 0.89 -11.28
C ASP A 36 -1.05 -0.37 -12.07
N SER A 37 -0.24 -0.78 -13.05
CA SER A 37 -0.51 -1.98 -13.85
C SER A 37 -0.49 -3.26 -13.02
N VAL A 38 0.46 -3.40 -12.10
CA VAL A 38 0.59 -4.56 -11.20
C VAL A 38 -0.61 -4.66 -10.25
N MET A 39 -1.05 -3.53 -9.69
CA MET A 39 -2.25 -3.48 -8.84
C MET A 39 -3.51 -3.88 -9.59
N ARG A 40 -3.66 -3.45 -10.86
CA ARG A 40 -4.77 -3.86 -11.73
C ARG A 40 -4.74 -5.36 -12.03
N GLU A 41 -3.59 -5.90 -12.41
CA GLU A 41 -3.42 -7.32 -12.72
C GLU A 41 -3.75 -8.21 -11.53
N ARG A 42 -3.36 -7.80 -10.32
CA ARG A 42 -3.65 -8.52 -9.07
C ARG A 42 -5.05 -8.30 -8.52
N GLY A 43 -5.85 -7.44 -9.14
CA GLY A 43 -7.21 -7.12 -8.68
C GLY A 43 -7.25 -6.40 -7.33
N THR A 44 -6.15 -5.78 -6.91
CA THR A 44 -6.11 -4.95 -5.70
C THR A 44 -6.98 -3.73 -5.91
N ASP A 45 -7.82 -3.39 -4.93
CA ASP A 45 -8.58 -2.13 -4.99
C ASP A 45 -7.65 -0.97 -4.63
N PHE A 46 -7.58 0.05 -5.47
CA PHE A 46 -6.74 1.22 -5.23
C PHE A 46 -7.35 2.49 -5.81
N GLY A 47 -7.02 3.62 -5.16
CA GLY A 47 -7.31 4.95 -5.67
C GLY A 47 -6.03 5.69 -6.03
N THR A 48 -6.15 6.98 -6.31
CA THR A 48 -5.02 7.83 -6.70
C THR A 48 -3.89 7.88 -5.67
N MET A 49 -4.20 7.70 -4.37
CA MET A 49 -3.25 7.96 -3.28
C MET A 49 -2.96 6.74 -2.38
N PHE A 50 -3.76 5.67 -2.47
CA PHE A 50 -3.57 4.48 -1.61
C PHE A 50 -4.25 3.24 -2.19
N ALA A 51 -3.71 2.08 -1.83
CA ALA A 51 -4.31 0.77 -2.04
C ALA A 51 -5.13 0.33 -0.81
N ARG A 52 -6.15 -0.50 -1.02
CA ARG A 52 -7.07 -1.01 0.01
C ARG A 52 -6.96 -2.52 0.09
N GLN A 53 -6.53 -3.01 1.24
CA GLN A 53 -6.57 -4.42 1.57
C GLN A 53 -7.79 -4.70 2.45
N LEU A 54 -8.78 -5.42 1.92
CA LEU A 54 -9.95 -5.81 2.71
C LEU A 54 -9.55 -6.75 3.85
N TRP A 55 -10.13 -6.57 5.03
CA TRP A 55 -9.83 -7.41 6.20
C TRP A 55 -10.27 -8.87 6.06
N ASN A 56 -11.26 -9.12 5.21
CA ASN A 56 -11.79 -10.45 4.95
C ASN A 56 -11.01 -11.23 3.88
N MET A 57 -9.93 -10.65 3.34
CA MET A 57 -9.05 -11.27 2.36
C MET A 57 -7.66 -11.49 2.94
N SER A 58 -7.00 -12.56 2.50
CA SER A 58 -5.59 -12.80 2.82
C SER A 58 -4.72 -11.65 2.32
N PHE A 59 -3.80 -11.19 3.17
CA PHE A 59 -2.87 -10.12 2.83
C PHE A 59 -1.85 -10.59 1.78
N ASP A 60 -1.70 -9.85 0.67
CA ASP A 60 -0.70 -10.14 -0.36
C ASP A 60 0.68 -9.60 0.05
N TYR A 61 1.41 -10.37 0.86
CA TYR A 61 2.75 -10.01 1.30
C TYR A 61 3.76 -9.93 0.15
N ALA A 62 3.55 -10.69 -0.93
CA ALA A 62 4.40 -10.61 -2.11
C ALA A 62 4.23 -9.26 -2.84
N PHE A 63 3.04 -8.65 -2.76
CA PHE A 63 2.82 -7.29 -3.25
C PHE A 63 3.48 -6.24 -2.35
N LEU A 64 3.40 -6.40 -1.04
CA LEU A 64 4.07 -5.48 -0.10
C LEU A 64 5.58 -5.42 -0.35
N ASP A 65 6.19 -6.56 -0.65
CA ASP A 65 7.62 -6.66 -0.92
C ASP A 65 8.07 -5.80 -2.13
N VAL A 66 7.18 -5.63 -3.12
CA VAL A 66 7.41 -4.75 -4.28
C VAL A 66 7.64 -3.29 -3.87
N PHE A 67 7.06 -2.85 -2.75
CA PHE A 67 7.24 -1.49 -2.23
C PHE A 67 8.52 -1.33 -1.41
N THR A 68 9.11 -2.41 -0.91
CA THR A 68 10.22 -2.35 0.07
C THR A 68 11.57 -2.77 -0.49
N GLN A 69 11.63 -3.38 -1.68
CA GLN A 69 12.87 -3.85 -2.30
C GLN A 69 13.64 -2.79 -3.14
N HIS A 70 13.18 -1.54 -3.17
CA HIS A 70 13.79 -0.45 -3.95
C HIS A 70 14.04 0.77 -3.07
#